data_AF-A0A9X6IKU4-F1
#
_entry.id   AF-A0A9X6IKU4-F1
#
_cell.length_a   1.000
_cell.length_b   1.000
_cell.length_c   1.000
_cell.angle_alpha   90.00
_cell.angle_beta   90.00
_cell.angle_gamma   90.00
#
_symmetry.space_group_name_H-M   'P 1'
#
loop_
_entity.id
_entity.type
_entity.pdbx_description
1 polymer ?
#
loop_
_entity_poly.entity_id
_entity_poly.type
_entity_poly.pdbx_seq_one_letter_code
_entity_poly.pdbx_strand_id
1 'polypeptide(L)'
;MKITLQNTEGKKDFYLPQFIPGSATFEASTLADELQAELVPKETIKRAANFVASVYGNQFTAQEFVDGTHVWFLSLTIHSVCLTIMGRLNDAIKVMETVEDAKKKLMAQLEMKPTEEKSNIATL
;
A
#
# COMPACT_ATOMS: atom_id res chain seq x y z
N MET A 1 -4.82 9.22 -3.77
CA MET A 1 -3.73 8.68 -2.93
C MET A 1 -2.67 8.06 -3.82
N LYS A 2 -1.40 8.26 -3.49
CA LYS A 2 -0.25 7.64 -4.17
C LYS A 2 0.21 6.42 -3.37
N ILE A 3 0.52 5.32 -4.05
CA ILE A 3 1.32 4.22 -3.49
C ILE A 3 2.54 4.00 -4.35
N THR A 4 3.62 3.53 -3.75
CA THR A 4 4.87 3.21 -4.43
C THR A 4 5.12 1.72 -4.27
N LEU A 5 5.19 0.98 -5.37
CA LEU A 5 5.49 -0.44 -5.37
C LEU A 5 6.90 -0.68 -5.91
N GLN A 6 7.59 -1.65 -5.33
CA GLN A 6 8.82 -2.17 -5.88
C GLN A 6 8.50 -3.24 -6.93
N ASN A 7 9.16 -3.18 -8.09
CA ASN A 7 9.10 -4.22 -9.11
C ASN A 7 10.52 -4.53 -9.61
N THR A 8 10.62 -5.38 -10.63
CA THR A 8 11.91 -5.75 -11.23
C THR A 8 12.66 -4.58 -11.88
N GLU A 9 11.96 -3.50 -12.23
CA GLU A 9 12.51 -2.30 -12.87
C GLU A 9 12.87 -1.19 -11.87
N GLY A 10 12.52 -1.36 -10.58
CA GLY A 10 12.76 -0.37 -9.53
C GLY A 10 11.49 -0.03 -8.76
N LYS A 11 11.38 1.22 -8.28
CA LYS A 11 10.14 1.72 -7.68
C LYS A 11 9.25 2.39 -8.72
N LYS A 12 7.95 2.11 -8.65
CA LYS A 12 6.94 2.72 -9.51
C LYS A 12 5.80 3.29 -8.67
N ASP A 13 5.43 4.53 -8.98
CA ASP A 13 4.32 5.23 -8.34
C ASP A 13 3.00 4.95 -9.08
N PHE A 14 1.95 4.68 -8.31
CA PHE A 14 0.59 4.46 -8.79
C PHE A 14 -0.37 5.39 -8.07
N TYR A 15 -1.39 5.86 -8.80
CA TYR A 15 -2.34 6.86 -8.31
C TYR A 15 -3.77 6.34 -8.44
N LEU A 16 -4.59 6.64 -7.44
CA LEU A 16 -6.04 6.43 -7.53
C LEU A 16 -6.62 7.20 -8.73
N PRO A 17 -7.64 6.65 -9.43
CA PRO A 17 -8.34 7.34 -10.51
C PRO A 17 -9.11 8.55 -9.99
N GLN A 18 -9.48 9.46 -10.90
CA GLN A 18 -10.26 10.66 -10.56
C GLN A 18 -11.67 10.33 -10.04
N PHE A 19 -12.25 9.22 -10.50
CA PHE A 19 -13.57 8.76 -10.09
C PHE A 19 -13.50 7.34 -9.53
N ILE A 20 -14.03 7.17 -8.34
CA ILE A 20 -14.22 5.87 -7.68
C ILE A 20 -15.70 5.76 -7.33
N PRO A 21 -16.40 4.70 -7.75
CA PRO A 21 -17.80 4.51 -7.40
C PRO A 21 -18.00 4.47 -5.88
N GLY A 22 -19.03 5.15 -5.38
CA GLY A 22 -19.33 5.19 -3.94
C GLY A 22 -19.54 3.82 -3.31
N SER A 23 -19.97 2.82 -4.10
CA SER A 23 -20.11 1.42 -3.67
C SER A 23 -18.79 0.78 -3.20
N ALA A 24 -17.64 1.31 -3.61
CA ALA A 24 -16.33 0.85 -3.11
C ALA A 24 -16.18 1.08 -1.59
N THR A 25 -16.96 2.00 -1.01
CA THR A 25 -16.97 2.26 0.45
C THR A 25 -17.41 1.04 1.26
N PHE A 26 -18.30 0.20 0.72
CA PHE A 26 -18.83 -0.95 1.47
C PHE A 26 -17.74 -1.99 1.73
N GLU A 27 -16.97 -2.32 0.70
CA GLU A 27 -15.84 -3.24 0.83
C GLU A 27 -14.69 -2.60 1.61
N ALA A 28 -14.39 -1.32 1.35
CA ALA A 28 -13.39 -0.57 2.12
C ALA A 28 -13.67 -0.58 3.63
N SER A 29 -14.92 -0.35 4.04
CA SER A 29 -15.31 -0.36 5.46
C SER A 29 -15.12 -1.74 6.08
N THR A 30 -15.55 -2.79 5.38
CA THR A 30 -15.41 -4.18 5.86
C THR A 30 -13.94 -4.54 6.05
N LEU A 31 -13.10 -4.23 5.05
CA LEU A 31 -11.68 -4.50 5.11
C LEU A 31 -10.97 -3.66 6.18
N ALA A 32 -11.35 -2.39 6.35
CA ALA A 32 -10.76 -1.52 7.37
C ALA A 32 -10.94 -2.07 8.79
N ASP A 33 -12.08 -2.70 9.08
CA ASP A 33 -12.35 -3.34 10.36
C ASP A 33 -11.58 -4.65 10.52
N GLU A 34 -11.58 -5.52 9.50
CA GLU A 34 -10.88 -6.80 9.57
C GLU A 34 -9.35 -6.66 9.67
N LEU A 35 -8.77 -5.62 9.06
CA LEU A 35 -7.33 -5.34 9.13
C LEU A 35 -6.86 -4.87 10.50
N GLN A 36 -7.77 -4.53 11.42
CA GLN A 36 -7.45 -4.17 12.81
C GLN A 36 -7.31 -5.39 13.72
N ALA A 37 -7.59 -6.61 13.24
CA ALA A 37 -7.38 -7.83 13.99
C ALA A 37 -5.89 -8.02 14.34
N GLU A 38 -5.62 -8.57 15.53
CA GLU A 38 -4.25 -8.88 15.98
C GLU A 38 -3.50 -9.78 14.98
N LEU A 39 -4.21 -10.75 14.41
CA LEU A 39 -3.72 -11.61 13.34
C LEU A 39 -4.71 -11.56 12.18
N VAL A 40 -4.31 -10.88 11.11
CA VAL A 40 -5.11 -10.77 9.89
C VAL A 40 -5.03 -12.10 9.12
N PRO A 41 -6.18 -12.77 8.84
CA PRO A 41 -6.18 -14.00 8.06
C PRO A 41 -5.63 -13.80 6.64
N LYS A 42 -4.95 -14.82 6.11
CA LYS A 42 -4.43 -14.84 4.73
C LYS A 42 -5.50 -14.47 3.69
N GLU A 43 -6.72 -14.97 3.86
CA GLU A 43 -7.81 -14.71 2.92
C GLU A 43 -8.29 -13.26 2.98
N THR A 44 -8.26 -12.62 4.16
CA THR A 44 -8.49 -11.17 4.29
C THR A 44 -7.42 -10.39 3.54
N ILE A 45 -6.13 -10.74 3.70
CA ILE A 45 -5.03 -10.07 2.98
C ILE A 45 -5.21 -10.19 1.47
N LYS A 46 -5.52 -11.39 0.96
CA LYS A 46 -5.76 -11.61 -0.47
C LYS A 46 -6.95 -10.80 -0.99
N ARG A 47 -8.08 -10.81 -0.28
CA ARG A 47 -9.25 -10.03 -0.69
C ARG A 47 -8.91 -8.54 -0.70
N ALA A 48 -8.20 -8.06 0.31
CA ALA A 48 -7.82 -6.68 0.39
C ALA A 48 -6.83 -6.26 -0.71
N ALA A 49 -5.88 -7.12 -1.08
CA ALA A 49 -4.99 -6.88 -2.22
C ALA A 49 -5.75 -6.81 -3.55
N ASN A 50 -6.75 -7.67 -3.76
CA ASN A 50 -7.63 -7.61 -4.93
C ASN A 50 -8.46 -6.32 -4.95
N PHE A 51 -9.00 -5.92 -3.81
CA PHE A 51 -9.71 -4.66 -3.65
C PHE A 51 -8.81 -3.47 -4.02
N VAL A 52 -7.58 -3.42 -3.50
CA VAL A 52 -6.61 -2.37 -3.82
C VAL A 52 -6.32 -2.32 -5.32
N ALA A 53 -6.02 -3.45 -5.96
CA ALA A 53 -5.80 -3.50 -7.41
C ALA A 53 -7.02 -2.96 -8.19
N SER A 54 -8.23 -3.34 -7.80
CA SER A 54 -9.48 -2.89 -8.41
C SER A 54 -9.70 -1.38 -8.28
N VAL A 55 -9.56 -0.79 -7.07
CA VAL A 55 -9.77 0.66 -6.89
C VAL A 55 -8.70 1.52 -7.54
N TYR A 56 -7.52 0.96 -7.80
CA TYR A 56 -6.48 1.55 -8.63
C TYR A 56 -6.73 1.34 -10.14
N GLY A 57 -7.87 0.80 -10.55
CA GLY A 57 -8.20 0.60 -11.96
C GLY A 57 -7.35 -0.48 -12.63
N ASN A 58 -6.89 -1.47 -11.86
CA ASN A 58 -6.07 -2.59 -12.33
C ASN A 58 -4.77 -2.17 -13.03
N GLN A 59 -4.17 -1.06 -12.60
CA GLN A 59 -2.82 -0.64 -13.05
C GLN A 59 -1.71 -1.64 -12.64
N PHE A 60 -2.02 -2.51 -11.69
CA PHE A 60 -1.21 -3.62 -11.20
C PHE A 60 -2.16 -4.74 -10.72
N THR A 61 -1.64 -5.97 -10.64
CA THR A 61 -2.32 -7.13 -10.08
C THR A 61 -2.22 -7.17 -8.55
N ALA A 62 -3.11 -7.91 -7.90
CA ALA A 62 -3.04 -8.13 -6.46
C ALA A 62 -1.69 -8.74 -6.02
N GLN A 63 -1.10 -9.61 -6.86
CA GLN A 63 0.20 -10.22 -6.59
C GLN A 63 1.33 -9.20 -6.71
N GLU A 64 1.35 -8.38 -7.75
CA GLU A 64 2.32 -7.28 -7.89
C GLU A 64 2.21 -6.27 -6.75
N PHE A 65 0.99 -6.02 -6.24
CA PHE A 65 0.80 -5.20 -5.05
C PHE A 65 1.42 -5.82 -3.79
N VAL A 66 1.17 -7.10 -3.54
CA VAL A 66 1.71 -7.81 -2.37
C VAL A 66 3.22 -7.91 -2.44
N ASP A 67 3.77 -8.35 -3.57
CA ASP A 67 5.22 -8.55 -3.74
C ASP A 67 5.98 -7.22 -3.79
N GLY A 68 5.34 -6.18 -4.32
CA GLY A 68 5.92 -4.84 -4.39
C GLY A 68 5.77 -4.00 -3.14
N THR A 69 5.02 -4.47 -2.14
CA THR A 69 4.86 -3.79 -0.85
C THR A 69 5.71 -4.46 0.21
N HIS A 70 6.53 -3.67 0.92
CA HIS A 70 7.33 -4.21 2.02
C HIS A 70 6.40 -4.80 3.10
N VAL A 71 6.65 -6.05 3.51
CA VAL A 71 5.74 -6.83 4.37
C VAL A 71 5.35 -6.12 5.67
N TRP A 72 6.26 -5.38 6.30
CA TRP A 72 6.01 -4.60 7.52
C TRP A 72 4.90 -3.56 7.37
N PHE A 73 4.62 -3.10 6.16
CA PHE A 73 3.68 -2.03 5.89
C PHE A 73 2.47 -2.49 5.09
N LEU A 74 2.41 -3.75 4.65
CA LEU A 74 1.35 -4.26 3.78
C LEU A 74 -0.05 -3.95 4.33
N SER A 75 -0.35 -4.38 5.56
CA SER A 75 -1.66 -4.14 6.18
C SER A 75 -1.95 -2.66 6.40
N LEU A 76 -0.94 -1.85 6.76
CA LEU A 76 -1.09 -0.41 7.00
C LEU A 76 -1.36 0.35 5.69
N THR A 77 -0.67 -0.02 4.61
CA THR A 77 -0.90 0.55 3.28
C THR A 77 -2.31 0.21 2.80
N ILE A 78 -2.74 -1.05 2.91
CA ILE A 78 -4.11 -1.46 2.57
C ILE A 78 -5.12 -0.68 3.42
N HIS A 79 -4.91 -0.57 4.73
CA HIS A 79 -5.80 0.13 5.62
C HIS A 79 -5.90 1.63 5.27
N SER A 80 -4.78 2.28 4.96
CA SER A 80 -4.79 3.69 4.50
C SER A 80 -5.52 3.89 3.18
N VAL A 81 -5.42 2.93 2.25
CA VAL A 81 -6.25 2.93 1.03
C VAL A 81 -7.72 2.85 1.41
N CYS A 82 -8.12 1.90 2.26
CA CYS A 82 -9.51 1.77 2.71
C CYS A 82 -10.05 3.07 3.33
N LEU A 83 -9.29 3.68 4.26
CA LEU A 83 -9.63 4.96 4.86
C LEU A 83 -9.79 6.08 3.82
N THR A 84 -8.91 6.12 2.81
CA THR A 84 -9.02 7.08 1.70
C THR A 84 -10.31 6.88 0.92
N ILE A 85 -10.66 5.65 0.56
CA ILE A 85 -11.89 5.32 -0.18
C ILE A 85 -13.14 5.70 0.64
N MET A 86 -13.09 5.52 1.96
CA MET A 86 -14.14 5.93 2.89
C MET A 86 -14.22 7.45 3.13
N GLY A 87 -13.37 8.26 2.46
CA GLY A 87 -13.31 9.72 2.65
C GLY A 87 -12.63 10.16 3.95
N ARG A 88 -12.01 9.25 4.71
CA ARG A 88 -11.29 9.52 5.97
C ARG A 88 -9.85 9.96 5.71
N LEU A 89 -9.67 11.01 4.92
CA LEU A 89 -8.35 11.43 4.40
C LEU A 89 -7.35 11.77 5.51
N ASN A 90 -7.77 12.45 6.57
CA ASN A 90 -6.89 12.80 7.68
C ASN A 90 -6.35 11.57 8.41
N ASP A 91 -7.17 10.52 8.54
CA ASP A 91 -6.75 9.29 9.19
C ASP A 91 -5.81 8.50 8.28
N ALA A 92 -6.11 8.45 6.99
CA ALA A 92 -5.23 7.83 5.99
C ALA A 92 -3.84 8.47 5.96
N ILE A 93 -3.76 9.81 6.04
CA ILE A 93 -2.50 10.57 6.09
C ILE A 93 -1.70 10.20 7.34
N LYS A 94 -2.33 10.22 8.53
CA LYS A 94 -1.67 9.86 9.79
C LYS A 94 -1.08 8.46 9.77
N VAL A 95 -1.80 7.49 9.17
CA VAL A 95 -1.29 6.11 9.02
C VAL A 95 -0.05 6.09 8.15
N MET A 96 -0.03 6.81 7.02
CA MET A 96 1.12 6.83 6.11
C MET A 96 2.33 7.55 6.72
N GLU A 97 2.12 8.64 7.46
CA GLU A 97 3.18 9.31 8.22
C GLU A 97 3.78 8.37 9.27
N THR A 98 2.93 7.63 9.99
CA THR A 98 3.36 6.63 10.97
C THR A 98 4.19 5.52 10.32
N VAL A 99 3.80 5.06 9.13
CA VAL A 99 4.55 4.06 8.35
C VAL A 99 5.95 4.57 8.02
N GLU A 100 6.09 5.79 7.51
CA GLU A 100 7.39 6.35 7.14
C GLU A 100 8.29 6.57 8.36
N ASP A 101 7.72 7.07 9.46
CA ASP A 101 8.43 7.24 10.72
C ASP A 101 8.90 5.91 11.31
N ALA A 102 8.02 4.89 11.32
CA ALA A 102 8.34 3.55 11.79
C ALA A 102 9.45 2.92 10.94
N LYS A 103 9.36 3.05 9.61
CA LYS A 103 10.38 2.59 8.66
C LYS A 103 11.73 3.21 8.97
N LYS A 104 11.80 4.54 9.11
CA LYS A 104 13.05 5.25 9.40
C LYS A 104 13.67 4.78 10.71
N LYS A 105 12.87 4.66 11.77
CA LYS A 105 13.33 4.18 13.09
C LYS A 105 13.85 2.75 13.03
N LEU A 106 13.10 1.86 12.38
CA LEU A 106 13.45 0.44 12.29
C LEU A 106 14.71 0.21 11.46
N MET A 107 14.85 0.90 10.32
CA MET A 107 16.06 0.82 9.49
C MET A 107 17.29 1.29 10.25
N ALA A 108 17.18 2.35 11.05
CA ALA A 108 18.26 2.85 11.89
C ALA A 108 18.65 1.85 12.99
N GLN A 109 17.66 1.21 13.64
CA GLN A 109 17.90 0.18 14.67
C GLN A 109 18.55 -1.08 14.11
N LEU A 110 18.22 -1.44 12.88
CA LEU A 110 18.76 -2.63 12.19
C LEU A 110 20.07 -2.33 11.43
N GLU A 111 20.62 -1.12 11.55
CA GLU A 111 21.80 -0.64 10.81
C GLU A 111 21.71 -0.88 9.27
N MET A 112 20.49 -0.93 8.75
CA MET A 112 20.25 -1.20 7.33
C MET A 112 20.49 0.07 6.52
N LYS A 113 21.45 0.02 5.58
CA LYS A 113 21.64 1.11 4.62
C LYS A 113 20.46 1.15 3.64
N PRO A 114 19.96 2.34 3.27
CA PRO A 114 19.07 2.46 2.12
C PRO A 114 19.76 1.84 0.91
N THR A 115 19.11 0.88 0.24
CA THR A 115 19.62 0.37 -1.03
C THR A 115 19.47 1.49 -2.05
N GLU A 116 20.59 2.11 -2.45
CA GLU A 116 20.60 3.08 -3.55
C GLU A 116 20.08 2.39 -4.82
N GLU A 117 18.99 2.92 -5.38
CA GLU A 117 18.48 2.51 -6.68
C GLU A 117 19.55 2.78 -7.73
N LYS A 118 20.19 1.72 -8.24
CA LYS A 118 20.97 1.81 -9.47
C LYS A 118 20.01 2.04 -10.63
N SER A 119 19.62 3.30 -10.85
CA SER A 119 19.14 3.77 -12.15
C SER A 119 20.33 3.75 -13.11
N ASN A 120 20.69 2.56 -13.58
CA ASN A 120 21.57 2.41 -14.72
C ASN A 120 20.70 2.50 -15.97
N ILE A 121 20.33 3.73 -16.36
CA ILE A 121 20.03 4.01 -17.77
C ILE A 121 21.38 4.07 -18.46
N ALA A 122 21.93 2.90 -18.75
CA ALA A 122 22.98 2.74 -19.73
C ALA A 122 22.32 2.26 -21.01
N THR A 123 22.02 3.18 -21.94
CA THR A 123 22.17 2.84 -23.36
C THR A 123 22.48 4.10 -24.16
N LEU A 124 23.61 3.98 -24.86
CA LEU A 124 24.19 4.82 -25.90
C LEU A 124 23.21 5.14 -27.04
#